data_AF-A0A816ISM8-F1
#
_entry.id   AF-A0A816ISM8-F1
#
_cell.length_a   1.000
_cell.length_b   1.000
_cell.length_c   1.000
_cell.angle_alpha   90.00
_cell.angle_beta   90.00
_cell.angle_gamma   90.00
#
_symmetry.space_group_name_H-M   'P 1'
#
loop_
_entity.id
_entity.type
_entity.pdbx_description
1 polymer ?
#
loop_
_entity_poly.entity_id
_entity_poly.type
_entity_poly.pdbx_seq_one_letter_code
_entity_poly.pdbx_strand_id
1 'polypeptide(L)' 'MKRMLWLTKIVSLVEAVKKFMFEFGLIAQCVDKDSELADVEAVSAGNNYELGNMIAEAMAKVGCKGVVTL' A
#
# COMPACT_ATOMS: atom_id res chain seq x y z
N MET A 1 40.06 -12.61 -5.93
CA MET A 1 39.53 -12.26 -4.58
C MET A 1 38.47 -11.14 -4.58
N LYS A 2 38.64 -10.02 -5.32
CA LYS A 2 37.69 -8.87 -5.27
C LYS A 2 36.24 -9.13 -5.72
N ARG A 3 36.00 -9.99 -6.74
CA ARG A 3 34.62 -10.34 -7.18
C ARG A 3 33.83 -11.11 -6.12
N MET A 4 34.50 -12.00 -5.38
CA MET A 4 33.84 -12.80 -4.34
C MET A 4 33.38 -11.92 -3.17
N LEU A 5 34.19 -10.91 -2.81
CA LEU A 5 33.82 -9.91 -1.80
C LEU A 5 32.67 -8.99 -2.26
N TRP A 6 32.56 -8.73 -3.57
CA TRP A 6 31.48 -7.92 -4.13
C TRP A 6 30.14 -8.68 -4.13
N LEU A 7 30.18 -9.97 -4.47
CA LEU A 7 29.00 -10.83 -4.44
C LEU A 7 28.44 -11.02 -3.03
N THR A 8 29.29 -11.25 -2.02
CA THR A 8 28.81 -11.39 -0.64
C THR A 8 28.14 -10.11 -0.12
N LYS A 9 28.67 -8.93 -0.48
CA LYS A 9 28.05 -7.65 -0.12
C LYS A 9 26.68 -7.46 -0.77
N ILE A 10 26.52 -7.81 -2.04
CA ILE A 10 25.23 -7.69 -2.74
C ILE A 10 24.21 -8.66 -2.16
N VAL A 11 24.60 -9.91 -1.89
CA VAL A 11 23.68 -10.90 -1.30
C VAL A 11 23.19 -10.41 0.07
N SER A 12 24.09 -9.90 0.93
CA SER A 12 23.69 -9.34 2.23
C SER A 12 22.76 -8.12 2.11
N LEU A 13 22.95 -7.28 1.08
CA LEU A 13 22.11 -6.11 0.85
C LEU A 13 20.69 -6.54 0.43
N VAL A 14 20.57 -7.53 -0.44
CA VAL A 14 19.28 -8.05 -0.90
C VAL A 14 18.51 -8.69 0.26
N GLU A 15 19.18 -9.42 1.14
CA GLU A 15 18.56 -9.99 2.34
C GLU A 15 18.07 -8.91 3.31
N ALA A 16 18.85 -7.84 3.50
CA ALA A 16 18.44 -6.71 4.34
C ALA A 16 17.18 -6.01 3.79
N VAL A 17 17.13 -5.77 2.47
CA VAL A 17 15.94 -5.18 1.82
C VAL A 17 14.73 -6.09 1.96
N LYS A 18 14.89 -7.40 1.77
CA LYS A 18 13.80 -8.37 1.95
C LYS A 18 13.26 -8.36 3.38
N LYS A 19 14.15 -8.30 4.38
CA LYS A 19 13.75 -8.23 5.79
C LYS A 19 12.96 -6.95 6.06
N PHE A 20 13.43 -5.82 5.53
CA PHE A 20 12.73 -4.55 5.65
C PHE A 20 11.34 -4.57 5.02
N MET A 21 11.20 -5.15 3.82
CA MET A 21 9.89 -5.32 3.18
C MET A 21 8.94 -6.18 4.01
N PHE A 22 9.45 -7.23 4.66
CA PHE A 22 8.66 -8.08 5.55
C PHE A 22 8.17 -7.32 6.79
N GLU A 23 9.06 -6.55 7.43
CA GLU A 23 8.70 -5.69 8.57
C GLU A 23 7.68 -4.62 8.16
N PHE A 24 7.84 -4.02 6.98
CA PHE A 24 6.90 -3.04 6.44
C PHE A 24 5.51 -3.64 6.19
N GLY A 25 5.46 -4.90 5.75
CA GLY A 25 4.20 -5.62 5.57
C GLY A 25 3.43 -5.87 6.87
N LEU A 26 4.12 -5.92 8.03
CA LEU A 26 3.48 -6.10 9.33
C LEU A 26 2.92 -4.81 9.92
N ILE A 27 3.48 -3.65 9.55
CA ILE A 27 2.99 -2.34 9.99
C ILE A 27 1.93 -1.77 9.04
N ALA A 28 1.74 -2.37 7.87
CA ALA A 28 0.70 -1.98 6.94
C ALA A 28 -0.68 -2.22 7.57
N GLN A 29 -1.43 -1.16 7.80
CA GLN A 29 -2.79 -1.25 8.32
C GLN A 29 -3.74 -1.66 7.18
N CYS A 30 -4.36 -2.83 7.33
CA CYS A 30 -5.49 -3.21 6.48
C CYS A 30 -6.69 -2.34 6.85
N VAL A 31 -7.27 -1.67 5.86
CA VAL A 31 -8.51 -0.90 6.03
C VAL A 31 -9.67 -1.83 5.69
N ASP A 32 -10.28 -2.40 6.74
CA ASP A 32 -11.36 -3.40 6.58
C ASP A 32 -12.76 -2.79 6.66
N LYS A 33 -12.89 -1.51 7.04
CA LYS A 33 -14.18 -0.82 7.21
C LYS A 33 -14.39 0.27 6.17
N ASP A 34 -15.58 0.31 5.57
CA ASP A 34 -15.99 1.31 4.59
C ASP A 34 -15.91 2.75 5.13
N SER A 35 -16.14 2.94 6.44
CA SER A 35 -16.02 4.26 7.08
C SER A 35 -14.58 4.77 7.15
N GLU A 36 -13.62 3.87 7.40
CA GLU A 36 -12.19 4.22 7.44
C GLU A 36 -11.66 4.45 6.01
N LEU A 37 -12.24 3.76 5.02
CA LEU A 37 -11.92 3.97 3.62
C LEU A 37 -12.34 5.38 3.14
N ALA A 38 -13.53 5.84 3.52
CA ALA A 38 -14.01 7.19 3.17
C ALA A 38 -13.11 8.32 3.70
N ASP A 39 -12.59 8.18 4.93
CA ASP A 39 -11.68 9.16 5.52
C ASP A 39 -10.32 9.19 4.79
N VAL A 40 -9.77 8.02 4.46
CA VAL A 40 -8.51 7.90 3.70
C VAL A 40 -8.68 8.46 2.28
N GLU A 41 -9.81 8.18 1.63
CA GLU A 41 -10.11 8.67 0.29
C GLU A 41 -10.38 10.17 0.27
N ALA A 42 -11.06 10.72 1.27
CA ALA A 42 -11.27 12.16 1.39
C ALA A 42 -9.93 12.92 1.53
N VAL A 43 -9.01 12.41 2.35
CA VAL A 43 -7.66 12.98 2.49
C VAL A 43 -6.88 12.85 1.17
N SER A 44 -7.01 11.71 0.49
CA SER A 44 -6.35 11.46 -0.81
C SER A 44 -6.93 12.30 -1.95
N ALA A 45 -8.21 12.65 -1.88
CA ALA A 45 -8.91 13.53 -2.83
C ALA A 45 -8.67 15.03 -2.57
N GLY A 46 -7.70 15.37 -1.72
CA GLY A 46 -7.38 16.77 -1.39
C GLY A 46 -8.31 17.38 -0.34
N ASN A 47 -8.69 16.60 0.67
CA ASN A 47 -9.60 16.98 1.75
C ASN A 47 -11.03 17.29 1.25
N ASN A 48 -11.48 16.59 0.22
CA ASN A 48 -12.84 16.66 -0.30
C ASN A 48 -13.65 15.45 0.15
N TYR A 49 -14.47 15.64 1.18
CA TYR A 49 -15.29 14.58 1.78
C TYR A 49 -16.44 14.13 0.87
N GLU A 50 -16.96 14.98 0.00
CA GLU A 50 -18.04 14.61 -0.93
C GLU A 50 -17.52 13.63 -2.00
N LEU A 51 -16.34 13.94 -2.56
CA LEU A 51 -15.68 13.05 -3.52
C LEU A 51 -15.14 11.79 -2.84
N GLY A 52 -14.53 11.91 -1.66
CA GLY A 52 -14.04 10.77 -0.90
C GLY A 52 -15.15 9.78 -0.54
N ASN A 53 -16.32 10.27 -0.10
CA ASN A 53 -17.46 9.40 0.18
C ASN A 53 -18.03 8.76 -1.11
N MET A 54 -18.07 9.50 -2.22
CA MET A 54 -18.53 8.95 -3.51
C MET A 54 -17.63 7.83 -4.04
N ILE A 55 -16.31 7.98 -3.89
CA ILE A 55 -15.34 6.95 -4.29
C ILE A 55 -15.48 5.73 -3.36
N ALA A 56 -15.66 5.94 -2.05
CA ALA A 56 -15.74 4.85 -1.08
C ALA A 56 -16.99 4.02 -1.30
N GLU A 57 -18.12 4.68 -1.59
CA GLU A 57 -19.36 4.04 -1.98
C GLU A 57 -19.25 3.27 -3.31
N ALA A 58 -18.48 3.80 -4.26
CA ALA A 58 -18.22 3.10 -5.52
C ALA A 58 -17.35 1.85 -5.28
N MET A 59 -16.25 2.00 -4.54
CA MET A 59 -15.33 0.91 -4.21
C MET A 59 -15.98 -0.19 -3.36
N ALA A 60 -16.87 0.16 -2.43
CA ALA A 60 -17.68 -0.79 -1.66
C ALA A 60 -18.55 -1.69 -2.57
N LYS A 61 -19.04 -1.15 -3.70
CA LYS A 61 -19.88 -1.92 -4.66
C LYS A 61 -19.06 -2.83 -5.58
N VAL A 62 -17.84 -2.43 -5.96
CA VAL A 62 -17.00 -3.22 -6.90
C VAL A 62 -16.05 -4.19 -6.17
N GLY A 63 -15.80 -3.95 -4.88
CA GLY A 63 -14.94 -4.78 -4.02
C GLY A 63 -13.44 -4.59 -4.29
N CYS A 64 -12.60 -5.27 -3.49
CA CYS A 64 -11.15 -5.01 -3.43
C CYS A 64 -10.36 -5.24 -4.72
N LYS A 65 -10.93 -5.94 -5.71
CA LYS A 65 -10.32 -6.17 -7.04
C LYS A 65 -11.03 -5.42 -8.16
N GLY A 66 -11.99 -4.57 -7.79
CA GLY A 66 -12.79 -3.78 -8.70
C GLY A 66 -11.98 -2.69 -9.40
N VAL A 67 -12.40 -2.36 -10.62
CA VAL A 67 -11.92 -1.18 -11.35
C VAL A 67 -13.11 -0.26 -11.57
N VAL A 68 -12.99 0.99 -11.12
CA VAL A 68 -14.00 2.04 -11.35
C VAL A 68 -13.53 2.93 -12.50
N THR A 69 -14.40 3.13 -13.49
CA THR A 69 -14.15 3.99 -14.66
C THR A 69 -15.30 4.99 -14.82
N LEU A 70 -14.99 6.17 -15.37
CA LEU A 70 -15.94 7.25 -15.67
C LEU A 70 -16.51 7.13 -17.09
#